data_AF-A0A2A2WIC4-F1
#
_entry.id   AF-A0A2A2WIC4-F1
#
_cell.length_a   1.000
_cell.length_b   1.000
_cell.length_c   1.000
_cell.angle_alpha   90.00
_cell.angle_beta   90.00
_cell.angle_gamma   90.00
#
_symmetry.space_group_name_H-M   'P 1'
#
loop_
_entity.id
_entity.type
_entity.pdbx_description
1 polymer ?
#
loop_
_entity_poly.entity_id
_entity_poly.type
_entity_poly.pdbx_seq_one_letter_code
_entity_poly.pdbx_strand_id
1 'polypeptide(L)'
;MRSTLRAIWFLVPDPFSARGANAMTNRLHAIIRRTHCQGTHQRFAIDALPMIRSDAGKRFTAWLLYYHRSFLRGAIDPDVRFRDFQNHILHVREGYWGGAPRVAHQWYNRLQKYLRAERFRDAAHAAGVLSHYVTDMAQPLHTISTEREALIHRPLEWSVDQAYDRIRQKWHDDQINVIIQLTDDPGWLGSLMMHMARHAHGHCDRLIRHYRFHEGVRDPRQGIDEHTLTSLAELFSLAITAVSLILDRAAEETESYTGYPIPECRCGWALIGATLRAPIAVWKNQVRRHVQTRSVRALAEEYFQTGSLSEWLPHEVDIKRRVIAIRHNEKRRKQARRAAA
;
A
#
# COMPACT_ATOMS: atom_id res chain seq x y z
N MET A 1 26.44 33.97 31.14
CA MET A 1 26.71 34.21 29.70
C MET A 1 25.85 33.27 28.87
N ARG A 2 24.97 33.82 28.03
CA ARG A 2 24.06 33.08 27.16
C ARG A 2 24.85 32.42 26.03
N SER A 3 24.81 31.09 25.95
CA SER A 3 25.32 30.33 24.81
C SER A 3 24.15 30.00 23.89
N THR A 4 23.98 30.80 22.85
CA THR A 4 23.05 30.55 21.74
C THR A 4 23.66 29.55 20.77
N LEU A 5 23.23 28.29 20.86
CA LEU A 5 23.45 27.30 19.80
C LEU A 5 22.46 27.55 18.67
N ARG A 6 22.95 28.10 17.55
CA ARG A 6 22.23 28.17 16.28
C ARG A 6 22.18 26.76 15.68
N ALA A 7 20.99 26.18 15.60
CA ALA A 7 20.74 25.05 14.72
C ALA A 7 20.87 25.52 13.27
N ILE A 8 21.91 25.06 12.57
CA ILE A 8 22.02 25.19 11.13
C ILE A 8 21.14 24.09 10.54
N TRP A 9 19.96 24.48 10.08
CA TRP A 9 19.06 23.63 9.33
C TRP A 9 19.71 23.36 7.97
N PHE A 10 20.24 22.16 7.76
CA PHE A 10 20.37 21.67 6.40
C PHE A 10 18.97 21.31 5.94
N LEU A 11 18.42 22.15 5.06
CA LEU A 11 17.28 21.80 4.21
C LEU A 11 17.63 20.48 3.53
N VAL A 12 17.01 19.38 3.98
CA VAL A 12 16.83 18.22 3.10
C VAL A 12 16.11 18.78 1.88
N PRO A 13 16.71 18.71 0.67
CA PRO A 13 16.06 19.25 -0.50
C PRO A 13 14.71 18.55 -0.64
N ASP A 14 13.65 19.35 -0.73
CA ASP A 14 12.37 18.90 -1.24
C ASP A 14 12.65 18.03 -2.47
N PRO A 15 12.22 16.76 -2.54
CA PRO A 15 12.50 15.90 -3.68
C PRO A 15 11.97 16.49 -5.01
N PHE A 16 11.19 17.58 -4.94
CA PHE A 16 10.76 18.38 -6.08
C PHE A 16 11.65 19.57 -6.48
N SER A 17 12.79 19.80 -5.81
CA SER A 17 13.80 20.79 -6.22
C SER A 17 14.73 20.28 -7.33
N ALA A 18 14.64 18.99 -7.69
CA ALA A 18 15.38 18.42 -8.80
C ALA A 18 14.80 18.90 -10.14
N ARG A 19 15.61 19.65 -10.91
CA ARG A 19 15.35 20.09 -12.28
C ARG A 19 14.76 18.95 -13.11
N GLY A 20 13.49 19.05 -13.49
CA GLY A 20 12.85 18.12 -14.44
C GLY A 20 11.36 17.85 -14.22
N ALA A 21 10.82 18.04 -13.01
CA ALA A 21 9.38 17.91 -12.79
C ALA A 21 8.66 19.22 -13.14
N ASN A 22 7.77 19.18 -14.14
CA ASN A 22 6.95 20.34 -14.52
C ASN A 22 6.16 20.83 -13.29
N ALA A 23 6.23 22.13 -12.96
CA ALA A 23 5.51 22.73 -11.82
C ALA A 23 4.01 22.39 -11.80
N MET A 24 3.42 22.15 -12.97
CA MET A 24 2.04 21.68 -13.11
C MET A 24 1.83 20.26 -12.57
N THR A 25 2.75 19.35 -12.84
CA THR A 25 2.74 17.96 -12.34
C THR A 25 2.82 17.95 -10.82
N ASN A 26 3.67 18.78 -10.21
CA ASN A 26 3.82 18.88 -8.76
C ASN A 26 2.54 19.41 -8.09
N ARG A 27 1.91 20.44 -8.69
CA ARG A 27 0.62 20.96 -8.20
C ARG A 27 -0.50 19.93 -8.32
N LEU A 28 -0.56 19.22 -9.44
CA LEU A 28 -1.54 18.17 -9.66
C LEU A 28 -1.37 17.04 -8.64
N HIS A 29 -0.14 16.58 -8.41
CA HIS A 29 0.21 15.61 -7.37
C HIS A 29 -0.30 16.07 -5.99
N ALA A 30 0.03 17.30 -5.58
CA ALA A 30 -0.38 17.84 -4.28
C ALA A 30 -1.92 17.87 -4.11
N ILE A 31 -2.65 18.30 -5.16
CA ILE A 31 -4.13 18.34 -5.13
C ILE A 31 -4.70 16.93 -5.04
N ILE A 32 -4.22 15.99 -5.86
CA ILE A 32 -4.68 14.59 -5.85
C ILE A 32 -4.43 13.98 -4.47
N ARG A 33 -3.20 14.09 -3.95
CA ARG A 33 -2.81 13.56 -2.65
C ARG A 33 -3.71 14.09 -1.53
N ARG A 34 -3.96 15.39 -1.50
CA ARG A 34 -4.71 16.05 -0.42
C ARG A 34 -6.21 15.80 -0.48
N THR A 35 -6.78 15.69 -1.68
CA THR A 35 -8.24 15.75 -1.86
C THR A 35 -8.86 14.49 -2.43
N HIS A 36 -8.16 13.76 -3.29
CA HIS A 36 -8.69 12.59 -4.00
C HIS A 36 -8.27 11.26 -3.38
N CYS A 37 -7.13 11.20 -2.68
CA CYS A 37 -6.73 10.00 -1.95
C CYS A 37 -7.65 9.76 -0.75
N GLN A 38 -8.17 8.54 -0.70
CA GLN A 38 -9.17 8.10 0.25
C GLN A 38 -8.50 7.25 1.32
N GLY A 39 -7.92 6.10 0.97
CA GLY A 39 -7.27 5.19 1.91
C GLY A 39 -5.74 5.14 1.80
N THR A 40 -5.14 4.26 2.61
CA THR A 40 -3.68 4.03 2.69
C THR A 40 -3.07 3.63 1.35
N HIS A 41 -3.60 2.62 0.64
CA HIS A 41 -3.05 2.17 -0.66
C HIS A 41 -3.00 3.28 -1.72
N GLN A 42 -4.03 4.11 -1.79
CA GLN A 42 -4.06 5.26 -2.69
C GLN A 42 -2.99 6.30 -2.36
N ARG A 43 -2.73 6.52 -1.06
CA ARG A 43 -1.66 7.43 -0.63
C ARG A 43 -0.29 6.83 -0.89
N PHE A 44 -0.07 5.54 -0.67
CA PHE A 44 1.18 4.87 -1.06
C PHE A 44 1.44 5.00 -2.56
N ALA A 45 0.44 4.71 -3.38
CA ALA A 45 0.53 4.80 -4.83
C ALA A 45 0.92 6.22 -5.32
N ILE A 46 0.34 7.26 -4.72
CA ILE A 46 0.64 8.66 -5.06
C ILE A 46 1.95 9.15 -4.44
N ASP A 47 2.27 8.75 -3.21
CA ASP A 47 3.49 9.16 -2.51
C ASP A 47 4.75 8.48 -3.06
N ALA A 48 4.60 7.42 -3.86
CA ALA A 48 5.69 6.78 -4.59
C ALA A 48 6.14 7.58 -5.81
N LEU A 49 5.24 8.34 -6.46
CA LEU A 49 5.52 9.04 -7.71
C LEU A 49 6.70 10.05 -7.63
N PRO A 50 6.88 10.83 -6.54
CA PRO A 50 8.02 11.72 -6.40
C PRO A 50 9.38 11.00 -6.28
N MET A 51 9.39 9.70 -5.99
CA MET A 51 10.62 8.92 -5.81
C MET A 51 11.14 8.30 -7.12
N ILE A 52 10.34 8.38 -8.19
CA ILE A 52 10.68 7.85 -9.52
C ILE A 52 11.80 8.68 -10.15
N ARG A 53 12.84 8.01 -10.67
CA ARG A 53 14.09 8.67 -11.08
C ARG A 53 14.32 8.66 -12.57
N SER A 54 13.99 7.57 -13.26
CA SER A 54 14.23 7.47 -14.71
C SER A 54 13.36 8.46 -15.47
N ASP A 55 13.82 8.86 -16.65
CA ASP A 55 13.03 9.76 -17.50
C ASP A 55 11.79 9.06 -18.07
N ALA A 56 11.87 7.75 -18.34
CA ALA A 56 10.74 6.92 -18.71
C ALA A 56 9.67 6.94 -17.61
N GLY A 57 10.09 6.71 -16.37
CA GLY A 57 9.23 6.73 -15.19
C GLY A 57 8.60 8.10 -14.95
N LYS A 58 9.33 9.20 -15.16
CA LYS A 58 8.77 10.56 -15.05
C LYS A 58 7.69 10.82 -16.11
N ARG A 59 7.89 10.38 -17.35
CA ARG A 59 6.87 10.46 -18.41
C ARG A 59 5.64 9.64 -18.06
N PHE A 60 5.84 8.42 -17.57
CA PHE A 60 4.73 7.59 -17.11
C PHE A 60 3.99 8.19 -15.90
N THR A 61 4.72 8.81 -14.96
CA THR A 61 4.16 9.52 -13.80
C THR A 61 3.19 10.62 -14.23
N ALA A 62 3.51 11.36 -15.29
CA ALA A 62 2.60 12.38 -15.81
C ALA A 62 1.28 11.76 -16.29
N TRP A 63 1.32 10.61 -16.97
CA TRP A 63 0.12 9.85 -17.35
C TRP A 63 -0.67 9.29 -16.17
N LEU A 64 0.02 8.80 -15.12
CA LEU A 64 -0.63 8.33 -13.89
C LEU A 64 -1.40 9.45 -13.20
N LEU A 65 -0.83 10.66 -13.13
CA LEU A 65 -1.48 11.85 -12.57
C LEU A 65 -2.63 12.35 -13.46
N TYR A 66 -2.44 12.33 -14.78
CA TYR A 66 -3.51 12.66 -15.73
C TYR A 66 -4.72 11.73 -15.55
N TYR A 67 -4.48 10.42 -15.48
CA TYR A 67 -5.50 9.40 -15.26
C TYR A 67 -5.67 9.00 -13.79
N HIS A 68 -5.42 9.90 -12.84
CA HIS A 68 -5.42 9.60 -11.40
C HIS A 68 -6.68 8.88 -10.93
N ARG A 69 -7.86 9.18 -11.50
CA ARG A 69 -9.10 8.49 -11.13
C ARG A 69 -9.04 6.98 -11.40
N SER A 70 -8.44 6.58 -12.52
CA SER A 70 -8.22 5.16 -12.85
C SER A 70 -7.15 4.57 -11.94
N PHE A 71 -6.06 5.30 -11.69
CA PHE A 71 -4.97 4.87 -10.82
C PHE A 71 -5.43 4.64 -9.38
N LEU A 72 -6.07 5.63 -8.78
CA LEU A 72 -6.62 5.57 -7.43
C LEU A 72 -7.71 4.49 -7.31
N ARG A 73 -8.54 4.30 -8.34
CA ARG A 73 -9.51 3.20 -8.36
C ARG A 73 -8.80 1.84 -8.37
N GLY A 74 -7.77 1.69 -9.19
CA GLY A 74 -6.97 0.46 -9.22
C GLY A 74 -6.41 0.11 -7.85
N ALA A 75 -5.91 1.10 -7.11
CA ALA A 75 -5.33 0.91 -5.77
C ALA A 75 -6.33 0.47 -4.67
N ILE A 76 -7.64 0.39 -4.97
CA ILE A 76 -8.66 -0.09 -4.02
C ILE A 76 -9.56 -1.18 -4.59
N ASP A 77 -9.58 -1.39 -5.91
CA ASP A 77 -10.42 -2.39 -6.57
C ASP A 77 -10.20 -3.82 -6.01
N PRO A 78 -8.98 -4.25 -5.60
CA PRO A 78 -8.80 -5.54 -4.94
C PRO A 78 -9.70 -5.75 -3.71
N ASP A 79 -9.82 -4.76 -2.83
CA ASP A 79 -10.68 -4.85 -1.64
C ASP A 79 -12.16 -4.68 -1.95
N VAL A 80 -12.51 -3.73 -2.81
CA VAL A 80 -13.91 -3.29 -2.93
C VAL A 80 -14.67 -4.02 -4.02
N ARG A 81 -13.97 -4.44 -5.09
CA ARG A 81 -14.55 -5.01 -6.30
C ARG A 81 -14.15 -6.46 -6.52
N PHE A 82 -12.86 -6.79 -6.44
CA PHE A 82 -12.40 -8.17 -6.66
C PHE A 82 -12.69 -9.04 -5.45
N ARG A 83 -12.48 -8.49 -4.25
CA ARG A 83 -12.70 -9.13 -2.94
C ARG A 83 -11.99 -10.49 -2.86
N ASP A 84 -10.81 -10.56 -3.45
CA ASP A 84 -10.03 -11.77 -3.60
C ASP A 84 -8.98 -11.89 -2.49
N PHE A 85 -9.42 -11.72 -1.24
CA PHE A 85 -8.59 -11.57 -0.04
C PHE A 85 -7.49 -12.65 0.13
N GLN A 86 -7.67 -13.86 -0.39
CA GLN A 86 -6.62 -14.89 -0.43
C GLN A 86 -5.37 -14.49 -1.26
N ASN A 87 -5.50 -13.50 -2.12
CA ASN A 87 -4.43 -12.95 -2.95
C ASN A 87 -3.77 -11.71 -2.33
N HIS A 88 -4.15 -11.31 -1.12
CA HIS A 88 -3.57 -10.18 -0.38
C HIS A 88 -2.51 -10.65 0.63
N ILE A 89 -2.54 -11.94 0.94
CA ILE A 89 -1.71 -12.55 1.99
C ILE A 89 -0.44 -13.21 1.45
N LEU A 90 0.58 -13.28 2.30
CA LEU A 90 1.76 -14.13 2.12
C LEU A 90 2.27 -14.66 3.47
N HIS A 91 2.01 -15.94 3.74
CA HIS A 91 2.34 -16.57 5.02
C HIS A 91 3.80 -17.00 5.11
N VAL A 92 4.64 -16.13 5.67
CA VAL A 92 6.10 -16.29 5.74
C VAL A 92 6.53 -17.56 6.49
N ARG A 93 5.93 -17.85 7.65
CA ARG A 93 6.29 -19.02 8.49
C ARG A 93 5.83 -20.36 7.93
N GLU A 94 4.95 -20.37 6.94
CA GLU A 94 4.33 -21.59 6.43
C GLU A 94 4.75 -21.94 4.99
N GLY A 95 5.91 -21.42 4.58
CA GLY A 95 6.51 -21.64 3.27
C GLY A 95 6.03 -20.66 2.20
N TYR A 96 5.81 -19.38 2.57
CA TYR A 96 5.47 -18.27 1.66
C TYR A 96 4.28 -18.58 0.76
N TRP A 97 3.24 -19.17 1.33
CA TRP A 97 2.04 -19.46 0.57
C TRP A 97 1.05 -18.30 0.67
N GLY A 98 0.34 -18.07 -0.42
CA GLY A 98 -0.51 -16.90 -0.62
C GLY A 98 -0.60 -16.59 -2.12
N GLY A 99 -1.59 -15.80 -2.52
CA GLY A 99 -1.79 -15.47 -3.93
C GLY A 99 -1.04 -14.23 -4.41
N ALA A 100 -0.52 -13.40 -3.50
CA ALA A 100 -0.08 -12.03 -3.81
C ALA A 100 1.01 -11.97 -4.90
N PRO A 101 2.14 -12.70 -4.82
CA PRO A 101 3.19 -12.62 -5.85
C PRO A 101 2.69 -13.01 -7.24
N ARG A 102 1.86 -14.06 -7.32
CA ARG A 102 1.30 -14.54 -8.59
C ARG A 102 0.38 -13.48 -9.21
N VAL A 103 -0.52 -12.90 -8.41
CA VAL A 103 -1.47 -11.91 -8.91
C VAL A 103 -0.78 -10.59 -9.26
N ALA A 104 0.21 -10.17 -8.47
CA ALA A 104 1.05 -9.02 -8.80
C ALA A 104 1.75 -9.21 -10.15
N HIS A 105 2.37 -10.37 -10.42
CA HIS A 105 2.94 -10.65 -11.75
C HIS A 105 1.91 -10.59 -12.88
N GLN A 106 0.69 -11.07 -12.67
CA GLN A 106 -0.38 -10.96 -13.68
C GLN A 106 -0.73 -9.49 -13.97
N TRP A 107 -0.77 -8.63 -12.94
CA TRP A 107 -1.03 -7.21 -13.11
C TRP A 107 0.15 -6.43 -13.67
N TYR A 108 1.38 -6.81 -13.35
CA TYR A 108 2.59 -6.30 -14.00
C TYR A 108 2.57 -6.60 -15.50
N ASN A 109 2.25 -7.83 -15.89
CA ASN A 109 2.13 -8.20 -17.31
C ASN A 109 1.02 -7.42 -18.03
N ARG A 110 -0.11 -7.16 -17.36
CA ARG A 110 -1.18 -6.30 -17.90
C ARG A 110 -0.73 -4.85 -18.04
N LEU A 111 -0.03 -4.32 -17.04
CA LEU A 111 0.56 -2.97 -17.07
C LEU A 111 1.48 -2.83 -18.28
N GLN A 112 2.44 -3.74 -18.44
CA GLN A 112 3.37 -3.76 -19.58
C GLN A 112 2.61 -3.84 -20.91
N LYS A 113 1.60 -4.71 -21.02
CA LYS A 113 0.77 -4.80 -22.23
C LYS A 113 0.07 -3.46 -22.56
N TYR A 114 -0.48 -2.78 -21.56
CA TYR A 114 -1.18 -1.51 -21.77
C TYR A 114 -0.23 -0.36 -22.08
N LEU A 115 0.94 -0.32 -21.44
CA LEU A 115 1.98 0.68 -21.72
C LEU A 115 2.48 0.57 -23.17
N ARG A 116 2.82 -0.64 -23.61
CA ARG A 116 3.27 -0.90 -25.00
C ARG A 116 2.22 -0.59 -26.07
N ALA A 117 0.94 -0.68 -25.69
CA ALA A 117 -0.19 -0.34 -26.56
C ALA A 117 -0.67 1.11 -26.38
N GLU A 118 0.07 1.94 -25.62
CA GLU A 118 -0.26 3.34 -25.30
C GLU A 118 -1.65 3.54 -24.69
N ARG A 119 -2.19 2.49 -24.05
CA ARG A 119 -3.48 2.51 -23.34
C ARG A 119 -3.30 3.06 -21.93
N PHE A 120 -2.84 4.31 -21.83
CA PHE A 120 -2.39 4.93 -20.56
C PHE A 120 -3.44 4.94 -19.45
N ARG A 121 -4.73 5.05 -19.80
CA ARG A 121 -5.81 4.98 -18.81
C ARG A 121 -5.92 3.60 -18.16
N ASP A 122 -5.76 2.55 -18.95
CA ASP A 122 -5.80 1.15 -18.49
C ASP A 122 -4.49 0.78 -17.79
N ALA A 123 -3.36 1.27 -18.29
CA ALA A 123 -2.07 1.18 -17.62
C ALA A 123 -2.14 1.82 -16.22
N ALA A 124 -2.75 2.99 -16.10
CA ALA A 124 -2.95 3.65 -14.80
C ALA A 124 -3.78 2.79 -13.84
N HIS A 125 -4.88 2.19 -14.30
CA HIS A 125 -5.66 1.26 -13.47
C HIS A 125 -4.83 0.03 -13.06
N ALA A 126 -4.13 -0.60 -14.00
CA ALA A 126 -3.29 -1.76 -13.73
C ALA A 126 -2.14 -1.46 -12.76
N ALA A 127 -1.49 -0.29 -12.89
CA ALA A 127 -0.48 0.20 -11.96
C ALA A 127 -1.04 0.37 -10.54
N GLY A 128 -2.27 0.89 -10.44
CA GLY A 128 -2.96 1.03 -9.16
C GLY A 128 -3.21 -0.34 -8.51
N VAL A 129 -3.77 -1.28 -9.27
CA VAL A 129 -4.01 -2.65 -8.77
C VAL A 129 -2.70 -3.34 -8.37
N LEU A 130 -1.66 -3.21 -9.17
CA LEU A 130 -0.34 -3.76 -8.85
C LEU A 130 0.20 -3.16 -7.55
N SER A 131 0.11 -1.84 -7.38
CA SER A 131 0.59 -1.16 -6.17
C SER A 131 -0.09 -1.70 -4.91
N HIS A 132 -1.40 -2.00 -4.97
CA HIS A 132 -2.14 -2.57 -3.86
C HIS A 132 -1.52 -3.89 -3.37
N TYR A 133 -1.48 -4.92 -4.24
CA TYR A 133 -0.93 -6.23 -3.89
C TYR A 133 0.53 -6.19 -3.44
N VAL A 134 1.32 -5.25 -3.96
CA VAL A 134 2.71 -5.05 -3.53
C VAL A 134 2.75 -4.47 -2.11
N THR A 135 1.94 -3.44 -1.84
CA THR A 135 1.95 -2.78 -0.53
C THR A 135 1.35 -3.63 0.59
N ASP A 136 0.47 -4.59 0.29
CA ASP A 136 0.01 -5.58 1.28
C ASP A 136 1.17 -6.38 1.87
N MET A 137 2.24 -6.60 1.08
CA MET A 137 3.42 -7.31 1.57
C MET A 137 4.22 -6.50 2.60
N ALA A 138 3.96 -5.20 2.72
CA ALA A 138 4.51 -4.37 3.79
C ALA A 138 3.57 -4.31 5.02
N GLN A 139 2.40 -4.95 4.99
CA GLN A 139 1.44 -4.98 6.08
C GLN A 139 1.68 -6.24 6.94
N PRO A 140 2.06 -6.12 8.23
CA PRO A 140 2.43 -7.28 9.04
C PRO A 140 1.33 -8.34 9.23
N LEU A 141 0.09 -7.91 9.48
CA LEU A 141 -1.08 -8.79 9.63
C LEU A 141 -1.39 -9.60 8.37
N HIS A 142 -1.02 -9.13 7.18
CA HIS A 142 -1.14 -9.89 5.92
C HIS A 142 -0.18 -11.09 5.83
N THR A 143 0.71 -11.27 6.83
CA THR A 143 1.70 -12.36 6.87
C THR A 143 1.42 -13.46 7.91
N ILE A 144 0.41 -13.25 8.76
CA ILE A 144 0.08 -14.13 9.91
C ILE A 144 -1.40 -14.43 9.94
N SER A 145 -1.84 -15.46 10.67
CA SER A 145 -3.26 -15.67 10.97
C SER A 145 -3.39 -16.10 12.42
N THR A 146 -3.96 -15.24 13.25
CA THR A 146 -4.13 -15.51 14.68
C THR A 146 -5.51 -15.06 15.14
N GLU A 147 -5.93 -15.51 16.31
CA GLU A 147 -7.19 -15.03 16.91
C GLU A 147 -7.14 -13.53 17.20
N ARG A 148 -6.00 -13.06 17.74
CA ARG A 148 -5.79 -11.64 18.03
C ARG A 148 -5.80 -10.78 16.77
N GLU A 149 -5.26 -11.27 15.67
CA GLU A 149 -5.31 -10.58 14.38
C GLU A 149 -6.76 -10.31 13.96
N ALA A 150 -7.67 -11.28 14.10
CA ALA A 150 -9.08 -11.09 13.76
C ALA A 150 -9.74 -9.91 14.48
N LEU A 151 -9.35 -9.68 15.74
CA LEU A 151 -9.86 -8.58 16.54
C LEU A 151 -9.28 -7.23 16.11
N ILE A 152 -7.97 -7.17 15.85
CA ILE A 152 -7.28 -5.90 15.66
C ILE A 152 -7.11 -5.49 14.19
N HIS A 153 -7.33 -6.38 13.22
CA HIS A 153 -7.03 -6.15 11.81
C HIS A 153 -7.66 -4.86 11.28
N ARG A 154 -9.00 -4.81 11.26
CA ARG A 154 -9.74 -3.64 10.78
C ARG A 154 -9.49 -2.38 11.62
N PRO A 155 -9.54 -2.43 12.97
CA PRO A 155 -9.19 -1.28 13.80
C PRO A 155 -7.80 -0.71 13.51
N LEU A 156 -6.79 -1.57 13.38
CA LEU A 156 -5.41 -1.16 13.10
C LEU A 156 -5.31 -0.48 11.74
N GLU A 157 -5.82 -1.09 10.68
CA GLU A 157 -5.78 -0.48 9.34
C GLU A 157 -6.47 0.88 9.31
N TRP A 158 -7.58 1.01 10.05
CA TRP A 158 -8.26 2.27 10.22
C TRP A 158 -7.40 3.30 11.00
N SER A 159 -6.74 2.87 12.07
CA SER A 159 -5.76 3.68 12.80
C SER A 159 -4.63 4.15 11.89
N VAL A 160 -4.09 3.27 11.04
CA VAL A 160 -3.04 3.59 10.06
C VAL A 160 -3.53 4.61 9.05
N ASP A 161 -4.75 4.45 8.48
CA ASP A 161 -5.33 5.43 7.55
C ASP A 161 -5.47 6.82 8.18
N GLN A 162 -5.89 6.87 9.45
CA GLN A 162 -6.09 8.14 10.17
C GLN A 162 -4.80 8.77 10.70
N ALA A 163 -3.75 7.97 10.91
CA ALA A 163 -2.43 8.42 11.36
C ALA A 163 -1.41 8.52 10.22
N TYR A 164 -1.80 8.29 8.97
CA TYR A 164 -0.90 8.21 7.81
C TYR A 164 0.11 9.38 7.74
N ASP A 165 -0.36 10.63 7.83
CA ASP A 165 0.53 11.79 7.71
C ASP A 165 1.50 11.87 8.92
N ARG A 166 1.08 11.41 10.11
CA ARG A 166 1.94 11.31 11.30
C ARG A 166 3.02 10.24 11.11
N ILE A 167 2.65 9.07 10.57
CA ILE A 167 3.58 7.98 10.26
C ILE A 167 4.59 8.44 9.19
N ARG A 168 4.10 9.08 8.13
CA ARG A 168 4.94 9.62 7.06
C ARG A 168 5.87 10.72 7.59
N GLN A 169 5.39 11.59 8.46
CA GLN A 169 6.25 12.60 9.10
C GLN A 169 7.36 11.95 9.92
N LYS A 170 7.03 10.93 10.73
CA LYS A 170 8.01 10.14 11.49
C LYS A 170 9.09 9.55 10.59
N TRP A 171 8.70 8.99 9.43
CA TRP A 171 9.65 8.50 8.43
C TRP A 171 10.65 9.60 8.02
N HIS A 172 10.18 10.80 7.69
CA HIS A 172 11.07 11.91 7.30
C HIS A 172 11.94 12.39 8.45
N ASP A 173 11.38 12.55 9.65
CA ASP A 173 12.10 13.04 10.83
C ASP A 173 13.22 12.08 11.25
N ASP A 174 12.97 10.78 11.17
CA ASP A 174 13.95 9.73 11.50
C ASP A 174 14.92 9.44 10.34
N GLN A 175 14.76 10.09 9.19
CA GLN A 175 15.60 9.92 8.00
C GLN A 175 15.72 8.44 7.55
N ILE A 176 14.64 7.66 7.67
CA ILE A 176 14.67 6.23 7.35
C ILE A 176 14.80 6.04 5.84
N ASN A 177 15.96 5.52 5.41
CA ASN A 177 16.24 5.26 4.00
C ASN A 177 16.26 3.76 3.73
N VAL A 178 15.20 3.23 3.12
CA VAL A 178 15.16 1.85 2.66
C VAL A 178 15.80 1.77 1.28
N ILE A 179 16.86 0.97 1.16
CA ILE A 179 17.54 0.72 -0.10
C ILE A 179 17.07 -0.65 -0.60
N ILE A 180 16.42 -0.66 -1.76
CA ILE A 180 15.97 -1.88 -2.44
C ILE A 180 16.77 -2.01 -3.73
N GLN A 181 17.45 -3.14 -3.89
CA GLN A 181 18.09 -3.53 -5.15
C GLN A 181 17.20 -4.56 -5.82
N LEU A 182 16.68 -4.22 -7.00
CA LEU A 182 15.94 -5.18 -7.82
C LEU A 182 16.93 -6.08 -8.55
N THR A 183 16.66 -7.37 -8.59
CA THR A 183 17.43 -8.30 -9.43
C THR A 183 16.90 -8.23 -10.87
N ASP A 184 17.70 -8.69 -11.84
CA ASP A 184 17.28 -8.80 -13.24
C ASP A 184 16.63 -10.15 -13.57
N ASP A 185 16.49 -11.03 -12.59
CA ASP A 185 15.88 -12.34 -12.77
C ASP A 185 14.40 -12.22 -13.16
N PRO A 186 13.85 -13.13 -13.98
CA PRO A 186 12.42 -13.12 -14.32
C PRO A 186 11.48 -13.15 -13.11
N GLY A 187 11.95 -13.67 -11.97
CA GLY A 187 11.23 -13.72 -10.70
C GLY A 187 11.41 -12.52 -9.77
N TRP A 188 12.03 -11.42 -10.22
CA TRP A 188 12.42 -10.29 -9.38
C TRP A 188 11.26 -9.72 -8.55
N LEU A 189 10.05 -9.61 -9.12
CA LEU A 189 8.89 -9.03 -8.44
C LEU A 189 8.40 -9.95 -7.30
N GLY A 190 8.31 -11.26 -7.57
CA GLY A 190 8.00 -12.23 -6.53
C GLY A 190 9.05 -12.25 -5.43
N SER A 191 10.34 -12.19 -5.79
CA SER A 191 11.45 -12.10 -4.84
C SER A 191 11.36 -10.85 -3.97
N LEU A 192 11.13 -9.67 -4.57
CA LEU A 192 10.90 -8.42 -3.84
C LEU A 192 9.75 -8.57 -2.83
N MET A 193 8.60 -9.06 -3.27
CA MET A 193 7.42 -9.24 -2.42
C MET A 193 7.67 -10.22 -1.27
N MET A 194 8.39 -11.31 -1.51
CA MET A 194 8.78 -12.25 -0.46
C MET A 194 9.71 -11.61 0.58
N HIS A 195 10.65 -10.78 0.16
CA HIS A 195 11.52 -10.04 1.07
C HIS A 195 10.75 -8.99 1.87
N MET A 196 9.84 -8.26 1.21
CA MET A 196 8.95 -7.30 1.87
C MET A 196 8.11 -7.98 2.95
N ALA A 197 7.44 -9.08 2.61
CA ALA A 197 6.63 -9.84 3.56
C ALA A 197 7.45 -10.38 4.71
N ARG A 198 8.67 -10.90 4.46
CA ARG A 198 9.57 -11.36 5.52
C ARG A 198 9.94 -10.21 6.48
N HIS A 199 10.24 -9.04 5.93
CA HIS A 199 10.55 -7.86 6.72
C HIS A 199 9.34 -7.41 7.55
N ALA A 200 8.17 -7.24 6.92
CA ALA A 200 6.92 -6.90 7.60
C ALA A 200 6.54 -7.89 8.68
N HIS A 201 6.75 -9.19 8.42
CA HIS A 201 6.51 -10.25 9.38
C HIS A 201 7.33 -10.09 10.68
N GLY A 202 8.55 -9.54 10.58
CA GLY A 202 9.39 -9.22 11.74
C GLY A 202 8.75 -8.23 12.71
N HIS A 203 7.79 -7.42 12.25
CA HIS A 203 7.07 -6.44 13.07
C HIS A 203 5.75 -6.95 13.66
N CYS A 204 5.29 -8.16 13.28
CA CYS A 204 3.99 -8.70 13.69
C CYS A 204 3.80 -8.71 15.21
N ASP A 205 4.75 -9.31 15.94
CA ASP A 205 4.62 -9.49 17.39
C ASP A 205 4.58 -8.14 18.11
N ARG A 206 5.40 -7.17 17.69
CA ARG A 206 5.39 -5.82 18.24
C ARG A 206 4.05 -5.16 17.96
N LEU A 207 3.60 -5.18 16.71
CA LEU A 207 2.38 -4.50 16.30
C LEU A 207 1.14 -5.08 17.00
N ILE A 208 1.06 -6.41 17.13
CA ILE A 208 -0.06 -7.08 17.84
C ILE A 208 -0.08 -6.70 19.32
N ARG A 209 1.07 -6.69 19.98
CA ARG A 209 1.18 -6.42 21.42
C ARG A 209 0.95 -4.96 21.76
N HIS A 210 1.47 -4.05 20.95
CA HIS A 210 1.46 -2.62 21.21
C HIS A 210 0.21 -1.90 20.69
N TYR A 211 -0.56 -2.52 19.78
CA TYR A 211 -1.79 -1.89 19.30
C TYR A 211 -2.81 -1.72 20.45
N ARG A 212 -3.14 -0.46 20.71
CA ARG A 212 -4.04 -0.02 21.78
C ARG A 212 -5.49 -0.13 21.31
N PHE A 213 -6.02 -1.37 21.32
CA PHE A 213 -7.33 -1.68 20.73
C PHE A 213 -8.48 -0.84 21.31
N HIS A 214 -8.59 -0.74 22.63
CA HIS A 214 -9.69 0.01 23.27
C HIS A 214 -9.66 1.49 22.92
N GLU A 215 -8.46 2.08 22.92
CA GLU A 215 -8.22 3.47 22.54
C GLU A 215 -8.48 3.68 21.05
N GLY A 216 -7.99 2.78 20.18
CA GLY A 216 -8.16 2.84 18.72
C GLY A 216 -9.62 2.75 18.25
N VAL A 217 -10.46 2.01 18.97
CA VAL A 217 -11.91 1.94 18.69
C VAL A 217 -12.60 3.28 19.03
N ARG A 218 -12.16 3.95 20.10
CA ARG A 218 -12.71 5.26 20.52
C ARG A 218 -12.20 6.39 19.63
N ASP A 219 -10.88 6.45 19.47
CA ASP A 219 -10.15 7.37 18.60
C ASP A 219 -9.03 6.61 17.86
N PRO A 220 -9.16 6.40 16.54
CA PRO A 220 -8.19 5.63 15.76
C PRO A 220 -6.76 6.16 15.87
N ARG A 221 -6.55 7.46 16.12
CA ARG A 221 -5.19 8.03 16.24
C ARG A 221 -4.48 7.63 17.52
N GLN A 222 -5.23 7.25 18.56
CA GLN A 222 -4.71 6.81 19.85
C GLN A 222 -4.41 5.31 19.88
N GLY A 223 -4.85 4.55 18.87
CA GLY A 223 -4.54 3.13 18.72
C GLY A 223 -3.05 2.84 18.43
N ILE A 224 -2.33 3.83 17.90
CA ILE A 224 -0.91 3.72 17.53
C ILE A 224 -0.07 4.46 18.56
N ASP A 225 0.73 3.71 19.32
CA ASP A 225 1.77 4.22 20.22
C ASP A 225 3.08 4.53 19.46
N GLU A 226 4.09 5.03 20.18
CA GLU A 226 5.38 5.42 19.59
C GLU A 226 6.13 4.23 18.97
N HIS A 227 6.11 3.06 19.62
CA HIS A 227 6.76 1.85 19.09
C HIS A 227 6.12 1.37 17.79
N THR A 228 4.79 1.39 17.74
CA THR A 228 4.03 1.07 16.53
C THR A 228 4.27 2.12 15.45
N LEU A 229 4.36 3.41 15.81
CA LEU A 229 4.64 4.51 14.90
C LEU A 229 5.99 4.33 14.18
N THR A 230 7.07 4.03 14.91
CA THR A 230 8.39 3.79 14.33
C THR A 230 8.39 2.60 13.39
N SER A 231 7.80 1.47 13.79
CA SER A 231 7.71 0.30 12.90
C SER A 231 6.87 0.56 11.65
N LEU A 232 5.78 1.33 11.76
CA LEU A 232 5.00 1.72 10.59
C LEU A 232 5.75 2.69 9.68
N ALA A 233 6.60 3.57 10.22
CA ALA A 233 7.42 4.49 9.43
C ALA A 233 8.42 3.74 8.54
N GLU A 234 9.08 2.72 9.09
CA GLU A 234 9.96 1.81 8.33
C GLU A 234 9.20 1.08 7.21
N LEU A 235 8.03 0.54 7.54
CA LEU A 235 7.19 -0.19 6.57
C LEU A 235 6.60 0.74 5.49
N PHE A 236 6.29 1.99 5.82
CA PHE A 236 5.89 3.01 4.85
C PHE A 236 7.02 3.31 3.86
N SER A 237 8.24 3.51 4.37
CA SER A 237 9.43 3.72 3.53
C SER A 237 9.64 2.54 2.58
N LEU A 238 9.53 1.31 3.07
CA LEU A 238 9.62 0.09 2.25
C LEU A 238 8.53 0.02 1.18
N ALA A 239 7.26 0.20 1.55
CA ALA A 239 6.11 0.12 0.64
C ALA A 239 6.19 1.15 -0.49
N ILE A 240 6.45 2.42 -0.14
CA ILE A 240 6.48 3.54 -1.08
C ILE A 240 7.70 3.41 -2.01
N THR A 241 8.85 3.04 -1.48
CA THR A 241 10.06 2.80 -2.29
C THR A 241 9.87 1.66 -3.28
N ALA A 242 9.27 0.54 -2.84
CA ALA A 242 9.01 -0.61 -3.70
C ALA A 242 8.09 -0.24 -4.87
N VAL A 243 6.97 0.46 -4.60
CA VAL A 243 6.05 0.92 -5.66
C VAL A 243 6.76 1.84 -6.65
N SER A 244 7.58 2.78 -6.16
CA SER A 244 8.35 3.68 -7.02
C SER A 244 9.24 2.89 -7.99
N LEU A 245 10.05 1.96 -7.47
CA LEU A 245 10.98 1.18 -8.29
C LEU A 245 10.26 0.29 -9.31
N ILE A 246 9.12 -0.30 -8.94
CA ILE A 246 8.32 -1.13 -9.84
C ILE A 246 7.76 -0.30 -11.00
N LEU A 247 7.25 0.90 -10.72
CA LEU A 247 6.71 1.79 -11.75
C LEU A 247 7.81 2.35 -12.65
N ASP A 248 8.97 2.67 -12.08
CA ASP A 248 10.15 3.13 -12.81
C ASP A 248 10.61 2.05 -13.80
N ARG A 249 10.81 0.82 -13.29
CA ARG A 249 11.21 -0.34 -14.11
C ARG A 249 10.18 -0.67 -15.18
N ALA A 250 8.89 -0.63 -14.89
CA ALA A 250 7.85 -0.89 -15.90
C ALA A 250 7.93 0.09 -17.08
N ALA A 251 8.21 1.37 -16.79
CA ALA A 251 8.38 2.38 -17.83
C ALA A 251 9.66 2.15 -18.64
N GLU A 252 10.80 1.89 -17.99
CA GLU A 252 12.08 1.61 -18.67
C GLU A 252 12.00 0.35 -19.55
N GLU A 253 11.43 -0.74 -19.03
CA GLU A 253 11.21 -1.97 -19.80
C GLU A 253 10.24 -1.75 -20.98
N THR A 254 9.27 -0.85 -20.84
CA THR A 254 8.37 -0.50 -21.95
C THR A 254 9.14 0.21 -23.04
N GLU A 255 9.89 1.27 -22.72
CA GLU A 255 10.64 2.04 -23.72
C GLU A 255 11.74 1.21 -24.39
N SER A 256 12.41 0.35 -23.62
CA SER A 256 13.36 -0.62 -24.14
C SER A 256 12.70 -1.58 -25.13
N TYR A 257 11.47 -2.04 -24.84
CA TYR A 257 10.73 -2.92 -25.74
C TYR A 257 10.20 -2.21 -27.00
N THR A 258 9.69 -0.99 -26.87
CA THR A 258 9.10 -0.25 -28.00
C THR A 258 10.16 0.41 -28.88
N GLY A 259 11.35 0.68 -28.35
CA GLY A 259 12.44 1.36 -29.05
C GLY A 259 12.23 2.88 -29.18
N TYR A 260 11.21 3.44 -28.52
CA TYR A 260 10.94 4.88 -28.47
C TYR A 260 10.38 5.30 -27.10
N PRO A 261 10.57 6.57 -26.70
CA PRO A 261 10.09 7.07 -25.42
C PRO A 261 8.57 7.05 -25.30
N ILE A 262 8.06 6.78 -24.09
CA ILE A 262 6.64 6.98 -23.76
C ILE A 262 6.27 8.43 -24.11
N PRO A 263 5.17 8.69 -24.85
CA PRO A 263 4.76 10.05 -25.20
C PRO A 263 4.62 10.98 -23.99
N GLU A 264 4.97 12.26 -24.17
CA GLU A 264 4.79 13.26 -23.11
C GLU A 264 3.31 13.53 -22.80
N CYS A 265 2.99 13.71 -21.52
CA CYS A 265 1.63 14.03 -21.08
C CYS A 265 1.50 15.48 -20.61
N ARG A 266 0.51 16.20 -21.13
CA ARG A 266 0.17 17.57 -20.68
C ARG A 266 -0.96 17.54 -19.63
N CYS A 267 -0.61 17.74 -18.37
CA CYS A 267 -1.50 17.63 -17.21
C CYS A 267 -2.48 18.81 -16.96
N GLY A 268 -2.56 19.81 -17.84
CA GLY A 268 -3.35 21.03 -17.58
C GLY A 268 -4.84 20.77 -17.36
N TRP A 269 -5.46 19.97 -18.24
CA TRP A 269 -6.86 19.59 -18.10
C TRP A 269 -7.12 18.71 -16.87
N ALA A 270 -6.18 17.82 -16.55
CA ALA A 270 -6.27 16.98 -15.37
C ALA A 270 -6.20 17.83 -14.08
N LEU A 271 -5.36 18.87 -14.05
CA LEU A 271 -5.29 19.83 -12.95
C LEU A 271 -6.61 20.56 -12.73
N ILE A 272 -7.18 21.15 -13.78
CA ILE A 272 -8.48 21.83 -13.69
C ILE A 272 -9.56 20.84 -13.21
N GLY A 273 -9.62 19.66 -13.83
CA GLY A 273 -10.60 18.63 -13.50
C GLY A 273 -10.49 18.10 -12.07
N ALA A 274 -9.27 17.98 -11.53
CA ALA A 274 -9.00 17.56 -10.16
C ALA A 274 -9.43 18.65 -9.15
N THR A 275 -9.11 19.91 -9.42
CA THR A 275 -9.49 21.04 -8.55
C THR A 275 -11.00 21.20 -8.47
N LEU A 276 -11.71 21.18 -9.61
CA LEU A 276 -13.17 21.31 -9.63
C LEU A 276 -13.89 20.18 -8.85
N ARG A 277 -13.28 19.00 -8.79
CA ARG A 277 -13.86 17.83 -8.09
C ARG A 277 -13.39 17.67 -6.65
N ALA A 278 -12.46 18.50 -6.18
CA ALA A 278 -11.92 18.41 -4.83
C ALA A 278 -13.00 18.43 -3.73
N PRO A 279 -14.02 19.32 -3.77
CA PRO A 279 -15.07 19.33 -2.74
C PRO A 279 -15.85 18.01 -2.68
N ILE A 280 -16.19 17.44 -3.83
CA ILE A 280 -16.91 16.15 -3.93
C ILE A 280 -16.04 15.02 -3.36
N ALA A 281 -14.74 15.03 -3.66
CA ALA A 281 -13.81 14.01 -3.18
C ALA A 281 -13.62 14.07 -1.65
N VAL A 282 -13.52 15.29 -1.09
CA VAL A 282 -13.47 15.52 0.36
C VAL A 282 -14.75 15.03 1.05
N TRP A 283 -15.92 15.35 0.49
CA TRP A 283 -17.19 14.86 1.01
C TRP A 283 -17.28 13.32 0.99
N LYS A 284 -16.91 12.68 -0.13
CA LYS A 284 -16.83 11.21 -0.22
C LYS A 284 -15.91 10.61 0.84
N ASN A 285 -14.76 11.26 1.09
CA ASN A 285 -13.85 10.86 2.15
C ASN A 285 -14.55 10.89 3.51
N GLN A 286 -15.25 11.97 3.83
CA GLN A 286 -15.96 12.12 5.10
C GLN A 286 -17.01 11.03 5.30
N VAL A 287 -17.79 10.70 4.26
CA VAL A 287 -18.74 9.59 4.29
C VAL A 287 -18.04 8.26 4.58
N ARG A 288 -16.93 7.97 3.87
CA ARG A 288 -16.15 6.75 4.11
C ARG A 288 -15.67 6.66 5.56
N ARG A 289 -15.16 7.77 6.12
CA ARG A 289 -14.71 7.80 7.52
C ARG A 289 -15.82 7.41 8.48
N HIS A 290 -17.03 7.95 8.27
CA HIS A 290 -18.19 7.62 9.09
C HIS A 290 -18.56 6.13 9.03
N VAL A 291 -18.58 5.54 7.82
CA VAL A 291 -18.86 4.11 7.62
C VAL A 291 -17.80 3.23 8.31
N GLN A 292 -16.52 3.59 8.19
CA GLN A 292 -15.42 2.86 8.84
C GLN A 292 -15.51 2.94 10.36
N THR A 293 -15.74 4.12 10.93
CA THR A 293 -15.94 4.30 12.37
C THR A 293 -17.09 3.44 12.89
N ARG A 294 -18.22 3.39 12.17
CA ARG A 294 -19.36 2.52 12.55
C ARG A 294 -18.97 1.05 12.54
N SER A 295 -18.26 0.61 11.50
CA SER A 295 -17.84 -0.79 11.35
C SER A 295 -16.87 -1.23 12.44
N VAL A 296 -15.89 -0.38 12.79
CA VAL A 296 -14.92 -0.65 13.88
C VAL A 296 -15.61 -0.71 15.23
N ARG A 297 -16.58 0.18 15.49
CA ARG A 297 -17.36 0.17 16.74
C ARG A 297 -18.25 -1.05 16.87
N ALA A 298 -18.95 -1.44 15.81
CA ALA A 298 -19.81 -2.63 15.82
C ALA A 298 -19.00 -3.92 16.08
N LEU A 299 -17.84 -4.06 15.43
CA LEU A 299 -16.89 -5.15 15.72
C LEU A 299 -16.47 -5.17 17.19
N ALA A 300 -16.11 -4.02 17.75
CA ALA A 300 -15.69 -3.94 19.14
C ALA A 300 -16.84 -4.24 20.12
N GLU A 301 -18.04 -3.78 19.81
CA GLU A 301 -19.24 -4.04 20.61
C GLU A 301 -19.58 -5.53 20.67
N GLU A 302 -19.57 -6.23 19.53
CA GLU A 302 -19.75 -7.69 19.50
C GLU A 302 -18.71 -8.41 20.37
N TYR A 303 -17.44 -8.02 20.23
CA TYR A 303 -16.37 -8.62 21.04
C TYR A 303 -16.53 -8.35 22.53
N PHE A 304 -16.91 -7.13 22.94
CA PHE A 304 -17.11 -6.81 24.35
C PHE A 304 -18.33 -7.52 24.96
N GLN A 305 -19.35 -7.82 24.16
CA GLN A 305 -20.54 -8.53 24.62
C GLN A 305 -20.34 -10.05 24.68
N THR A 306 -19.66 -10.63 23.67
CA THR A 306 -19.63 -12.09 23.49
C THR A 306 -18.26 -12.73 23.77
N GLY A 307 -17.20 -11.93 23.86
CA GLY A 307 -15.82 -12.41 23.95
C GLY A 307 -15.28 -13.03 22.65
N SER A 308 -16.06 -13.01 21.56
CA SER A 308 -15.68 -13.59 20.27
C SER A 308 -16.19 -12.74 19.10
N LEU A 309 -15.80 -13.10 17.86
CA LEU A 309 -16.25 -12.42 16.64
C LEU A 309 -16.84 -13.45 15.68
N SER A 310 -18.08 -13.22 15.27
CA SER A 310 -18.86 -14.06 14.37
C SER A 310 -19.58 -13.22 13.30
N GLU A 311 -20.30 -12.18 13.70
CA GLU A 311 -21.10 -11.33 12.82
C GLU A 311 -20.24 -10.27 12.12
N TRP A 312 -19.38 -9.58 12.89
CA TRP A 312 -18.53 -8.50 12.42
C TRP A 312 -17.09 -8.94 12.14
N LEU A 313 -16.86 -10.25 12.04
CA LEU A 313 -15.57 -10.78 11.61
C LEU A 313 -15.20 -10.21 10.22
N PRO A 314 -14.02 -9.56 10.07
CA PRO A 314 -13.63 -9.03 8.77
C PRO A 314 -13.58 -10.12 7.70
N HIS A 315 -14.22 -9.88 6.55
CA HIS A 315 -14.28 -10.86 5.45
C HIS A 315 -12.91 -11.39 5.01
N GLU A 316 -11.89 -10.53 5.04
CA GLU A 316 -10.51 -10.93 4.75
C GLU A 316 -10.01 -11.99 5.71
N VAL A 317 -10.18 -11.77 7.01
CA VAL A 317 -9.78 -12.71 8.07
C VAL A 317 -10.57 -14.00 7.96
N ASP A 318 -11.87 -13.92 7.67
CA ASP A 318 -12.74 -15.08 7.46
C ASP A 318 -12.29 -15.94 6.27
N ILE A 319 -12.04 -15.33 5.10
CA ILE A 319 -11.51 -16.05 3.92
C ILE A 319 -10.15 -16.67 4.25
N LYS A 320 -9.25 -15.92 4.86
CA LYS A 320 -7.92 -16.38 5.26
C LYS A 320 -7.98 -17.59 6.17
N ARG A 321 -8.82 -17.57 7.22
CA ARG A 321 -9.05 -18.71 8.12
C ARG A 321 -9.54 -19.94 7.36
N ARG A 322 -10.49 -19.79 6.43
CA ARG A 322 -10.97 -20.91 5.59
C ARG A 322 -9.87 -21.50 4.73
N VAL A 323 -9.08 -20.67 4.05
CA VAL A 323 -8.00 -21.13 3.17
C VAL A 323 -6.91 -21.87 3.96
N ILE A 324 -6.56 -21.38 5.15
CA ILE A 324 -5.63 -22.04 6.08
C ILE A 324 -6.14 -23.41 6.48
N ALA A 325 -7.42 -23.50 6.87
CA ALA A 325 -8.03 -24.75 7.29
C ALA A 325 -7.97 -25.81 6.17
N ILE A 326 -8.26 -25.42 4.92
CA ILE A 326 -8.15 -26.28 3.74
C ILE A 326 -6.69 -26.75 3.55
N ARG A 327 -5.72 -25.84 3.59
CA ARG A 327 -4.30 -26.17 3.45
C ARG A 327 -3.81 -27.15 4.53
N HIS A 328 -4.21 -26.95 5.79
CA HIS A 328 -3.88 -27.86 6.88
C HIS A 328 -4.50 -29.25 6.69
N ASN A 329 -5.74 -29.31 6.21
CA ASN A 329 -6.38 -30.57 5.85
C ASN A 329 -5.64 -31.30 4.72
N GLU A 330 -5.23 -30.59 3.68
CA GLU A 330 -4.44 -31.17 2.58
C GLU A 330 -3.07 -31.68 3.03
N LYS A 331 -2.36 -30.93 3.89
CA LYS A 331 -1.08 -31.37 4.46
C LYS A 331 -1.25 -32.65 5.27
N ARG A 332 -2.27 -32.72 6.13
CA ARG A 332 -2.59 -33.92 6.93
C ARG A 332 -2.89 -35.12 6.02
N ARG A 333 -3.70 -34.93 4.97
CA ARG A 333 -4.01 -35.99 3.99
C ARG A 333 -2.75 -36.47 3.24
N LYS A 334 -1.87 -35.56 2.83
CA LYS A 334 -0.60 -35.91 2.16
C LYS A 334 0.34 -36.68 3.11
N GLN A 335 0.41 -36.28 4.37
CA GLN A 335 1.20 -36.99 5.40
C GLN A 335 0.65 -38.39 5.66
N ALA A 336 -0.66 -38.55 5.83
CA ALA A 336 -1.30 -39.84 6.01
C ALA A 336 -1.06 -40.79 4.82
N ARG A 337 -1.17 -40.28 3.58
CA ARG A 337 -0.86 -41.06 2.37
C ARG A 337 0.60 -41.50 2.31
N ARG A 338 1.54 -40.65 2.74
CA ARG A 338 2.98 -40.99 2.79
C ARG A 338 3.32 -41.97 3.91
N ALA A 339 2.56 -42.00 5.00
CA ALA A 339 2.76 -42.97 6.08
C ALA A 339 2.14 -44.34 5.77
N ALA A 340 1.22 -44.40 4.81
CA ALA A 340 0.55 -45.62 4.36
C ALA A 340 1.21 -46.27 3.12
N ALA A 341 2.22 -45.63 2.55
CA ALA A 341 3.04 -46.11 1.43
C ALA A 341 4.44 -46.41 1.96
#